data_AF-A0A962V3Z8-F1
#
_entry.id   AF-A0A962V3Z8-F1
#
_cell.length_a   1.000
_cell.length_b   1.000
_cell.length_c   1.000
_cell.angle_alpha   90.00
_cell.angle_beta   90.00
_cell.angle_gamma   90.00
#
_symmetry.space_group_name_H-M   'P 1'
#
loop_
_entity.id
_entity.type
_entity.pdbx_description
1 polymer ?
#
loop_
_entity_poly.entity_id
_entity_poly.type
_entity_poly.pdbx_seq_one_letter_code
_entity_poly.pdbx_strand_id
1 'polypeptide(L)'
;MQQSISTHSVPSLDFTQTGQYRQHCTDTDPERRKDKCVSIDADRRVWKCHRCDVGGSLDHQLHQLSETERQQRQNQQAKAEARQAAERQKAIARLRQQWDKFSETGSSDYLTRKGFGHIDGLRYGRDMYGQFAVMSLYGPAGDFRGFQRFYDDGSKRLAAGTDKKGAYFLIPGSKPDIVVCEGLTTGASVALATNYTVAIAVDCGNVGPTIASLKAVNSKRRIIIGADN
;
A
#
# COMPACT_ATOMS: atom_id res chain seq x y z
N MET A 1 -59.20 12.45 11.39
CA MET A 1 -58.98 11.78 10.09
C MET A 1 -57.48 11.62 9.90
N GLN A 2 -56.93 10.47 10.30
CA GLN A 2 -55.53 10.13 10.00
C GLN A 2 -55.48 9.68 8.54
N GLN A 3 -54.86 10.47 7.66
CA GLN A 3 -54.51 9.99 6.33
C GLN A 3 -53.37 8.99 6.50
N SER A 4 -53.70 7.70 6.35
CA SER A 4 -52.72 6.64 6.18
C SER A 4 -51.92 6.94 4.91
N ILE A 5 -50.71 7.45 5.06
CA ILE A 5 -49.73 7.50 3.98
C ILE A 5 -49.36 6.04 3.70
N SER A 6 -50.07 5.39 2.79
CA SER A 6 -49.71 4.05 2.34
C SER A 6 -48.33 4.15 1.69
N THR A 7 -47.35 3.53 2.32
CA THR A 7 -45.99 3.37 1.77
C THR A 7 -46.07 2.40 0.59
N HIS A 8 -46.55 2.88 -0.56
CA HIS A 8 -46.48 2.14 -1.81
C HIS A 8 -45.00 1.98 -2.19
N SER A 9 -44.61 0.76 -2.51
CA SER A 9 -43.21 0.45 -2.76
C SER A 9 -42.86 0.95 -4.16
N VAL A 10 -41.87 1.83 -4.26
CA VAL A 10 -41.36 2.26 -5.57
C VAL A 10 -40.90 1.00 -6.32
N PRO A 11 -41.42 0.72 -7.52
CA PRO A 11 -41.17 -0.55 -8.17
C PRO A 11 -39.66 -0.71 -8.45
N SER A 12 -39.14 -1.93 -8.36
CA SER A 12 -37.74 -2.22 -8.66
C SER A 12 -37.46 -1.87 -10.13
N LEU A 13 -36.54 -0.95 -10.37
CA LEU A 13 -36.23 -0.46 -11.71
C LEU A 13 -35.04 -1.18 -12.29
N ASP A 14 -35.11 -1.42 -13.60
CA ASP A 14 -33.96 -1.78 -14.41
C ASP A 14 -33.35 -0.49 -14.99
N PHE A 15 -32.32 0.03 -14.31
CA PHE A 15 -31.65 1.27 -14.68
C PHE A 15 -30.75 1.15 -15.92
N THR A 16 -30.64 -0.05 -16.50
CA THR A 16 -29.91 -0.26 -17.76
C THR A 16 -30.77 0.08 -18.99
N GLN A 17 -32.08 0.23 -18.81
CA GLN A 17 -33.00 0.65 -19.87
C GLN A 17 -33.04 2.17 -20.00
N THR A 18 -32.91 2.64 -21.24
CA THR A 18 -33.03 4.07 -21.62
C THR A 18 -34.38 4.33 -22.27
N GLY A 19 -34.83 5.58 -22.26
CA GLY A 19 -36.13 5.95 -22.84
C GLY A 19 -37.34 5.49 -22.02
N GLN A 20 -38.48 5.32 -22.69
CA GLN A 20 -39.75 4.98 -22.07
C GLN A 20 -40.03 3.48 -22.14
N TYR A 21 -40.36 2.88 -20.99
CA TYR A 21 -40.72 1.47 -20.91
C TYR A 21 -41.82 1.22 -19.89
N ARG A 22 -42.37 0.01 -19.90
CA ARG A 22 -43.44 -0.41 -18.97
C ARG A 22 -43.11 -1.67 -18.21
N GLN A 23 -43.56 -1.74 -16.96
CA GLN A 23 -43.44 -2.91 -16.09
C GLN A 23 -44.70 -3.18 -15.27
N HIS A 24 -44.72 -4.33 -14.59
CA HIS A 24 -45.82 -4.70 -13.70
C HIS A 24 -45.72 -3.94 -12.37
N CYS A 25 -46.86 -3.57 -11.80
CA CYS A 25 -46.90 -3.02 -10.46
C CYS A 25 -46.64 -4.13 -9.42
N THR A 26 -45.83 -3.83 -8.41
CA THR A 26 -45.52 -4.75 -7.31
C THR A 26 -46.64 -4.81 -6.27
N ASP A 27 -47.43 -3.75 -6.16
CA ASP A 27 -48.45 -3.56 -5.12
C ASP A 27 -49.86 -3.97 -5.58
N THR A 28 -50.02 -4.41 -6.83
CA THR A 28 -51.30 -4.93 -7.33
C THR A 28 -51.49 -6.41 -7.00
N ASP A 29 -52.70 -6.76 -6.57
CA ASP A 29 -53.22 -8.12 -6.41
C ASP A 29 -52.69 -9.09 -7.51
N PRO A 30 -52.09 -10.23 -7.15
CA PRO A 30 -51.58 -11.23 -8.09
C PRO A 30 -52.59 -11.65 -9.17
N GLU A 31 -53.89 -11.70 -8.87
CA GLU A 31 -54.92 -12.07 -9.86
C GLU A 31 -55.15 -10.98 -10.92
N ARG A 32 -54.75 -9.75 -10.62
CA ARG A 32 -54.86 -8.58 -11.50
C ARG A 32 -53.57 -8.25 -12.23
N ARG A 33 -52.48 -9.01 -12.06
CA ARG A 33 -51.12 -8.69 -12.57
C ARG A 33 -50.93 -8.78 -14.10
N LYS A 34 -52.01 -8.99 -14.88
CA LYS A 34 -51.95 -9.39 -16.30
C LYS A 34 -51.35 -8.35 -17.25
N ASP A 35 -51.30 -7.06 -16.89
CA ASP A 35 -50.76 -5.99 -17.76
C ASP A 35 -49.61 -5.20 -17.11
N LYS A 36 -48.65 -4.76 -17.94
CA LYS A 36 -47.60 -3.81 -17.56
C LYS A 36 -48.20 -2.41 -17.37
N CYS A 37 -48.65 -2.10 -16.16
CA CYS A 37 -49.39 -0.88 -15.82
C CYS A 37 -48.54 0.29 -15.30
N VAL A 38 -47.25 0.06 -15.03
CA VAL A 38 -46.29 1.10 -14.62
C VAL A 38 -45.57 1.61 -15.86
N SER A 39 -45.69 2.90 -16.16
CA SER A 39 -44.87 3.59 -17.16
C SER A 39 -43.70 4.28 -16.49
N ILE A 40 -42.51 4.11 -17.05
CA ILE A 40 -41.26 4.72 -16.60
C ILE A 40 -40.66 5.50 -17.76
N ASP A 41 -40.24 6.72 -17.47
CA ASP A 41 -39.42 7.54 -18.36
C ASP A 41 -38.05 7.69 -17.69
N ALA A 42 -37.08 6.89 -18.15
CA ALA A 42 -35.74 6.86 -17.55
C ALA A 42 -34.99 8.17 -17.78
N ASP A 43 -35.22 8.83 -18.92
CA ASP A 43 -34.56 10.07 -19.30
C ASP A 43 -35.06 11.23 -18.45
N ARG A 44 -36.37 11.27 -18.17
CA ARG A 44 -37.01 12.26 -17.30
C ARG A 44 -37.03 11.86 -15.82
N ARG A 45 -36.55 10.65 -15.49
CA ARG A 45 -36.48 10.10 -14.12
C ARG A 45 -37.80 10.14 -13.37
N VAL A 46 -38.88 9.78 -14.04
CA VAL A 46 -40.22 9.74 -13.45
C VAL A 46 -40.91 8.42 -13.76
N TRP A 47 -41.83 8.04 -12.89
CA TRP A 47 -42.69 6.89 -13.11
C TRP A 47 -44.13 7.19 -12.71
N LYS A 48 -45.06 6.49 -13.35
CA LYS A 48 -46.48 6.52 -12.99
C LYS A 48 -47.11 5.15 -13.21
N CYS A 49 -47.82 4.65 -12.20
CA CYS A 49 -48.71 3.52 -12.35
C CYS A 49 -50.08 4.02 -12.81
N HIS A 50 -50.52 3.58 -13.99
CA HIS A 50 -51.83 3.96 -14.53
C HIS A 50 -53.01 3.22 -13.87
N ARG A 51 -52.73 2.33 -12.91
CA ARG A 51 -53.74 1.51 -12.25
C ARG A 51 -54.02 1.92 -10.82
N CYS A 52 -52.99 2.11 -10.00
CA CYS A 52 -53.14 2.64 -8.64
C CYS A 52 -53.00 4.18 -8.58
N ASP A 53 -52.74 4.83 -9.71
CA ASP A 53 -52.52 6.29 -9.86
C ASP A 53 -51.39 6.89 -9.00
N VAL A 54 -50.52 6.04 -8.47
CA VAL A 54 -49.31 6.45 -7.76
C VAL A 54 -48.18 6.72 -8.76
N GLY A 55 -47.37 7.73 -8.50
CA GLY A 55 -46.16 8.05 -9.27
C GLY A 55 -45.22 8.98 -8.51
N GLY A 56 -44.02 9.19 -9.03
CA GLY A 56 -43.01 10.02 -8.37
C GLY A 56 -41.70 10.17 -9.15
N SER A 57 -40.76 10.90 -8.57
CA SER A 57 -39.38 10.99 -9.07
C SER A 57 -38.59 9.72 -8.74
N LEU A 58 -37.67 9.37 -9.64
CA LEU A 58 -36.68 8.30 -9.50
C LEU A 58 -35.36 8.77 -8.91
N ASP A 59 -35.19 10.08 -8.66
CA ASP A 59 -33.94 10.66 -8.19
C ASP A 59 -33.48 10.07 -6.85
N HIS A 60 -34.43 9.78 -5.95
CA HIS A 60 -34.10 9.19 -4.65
C HIS A 60 -33.54 7.77 -4.77
N GLN A 61 -34.12 6.91 -5.62
CA GLN A 61 -33.58 5.56 -5.87
C GLN A 61 -32.24 5.60 -6.61
N LEU A 62 -32.07 6.50 -7.58
CA LEU A 62 -30.79 6.71 -8.26
C LEU A 62 -29.71 7.19 -7.30
N HIS A 63 -30.04 8.12 -6.40
CA HIS A 63 -29.12 8.59 -5.36
C HIS A 63 -28.71 7.45 -4.43
N GLN A 64 -29.67 6.67 -3.91
CA GLN A 64 -29.39 5.52 -3.05
C GLN A 64 -28.52 4.46 -3.76
N LEU A 65 -28.76 4.19 -5.04
CA LEU A 65 -27.90 3.28 -5.82
C LEU A 65 -26.49 3.83 -5.96
N SER A 66 -26.35 5.12 -6.27
CA SER A 66 -25.04 5.76 -6.36
C SER A 66 -24.26 5.74 -5.03
N GLU A 67 -24.96 5.89 -3.90
CA GLU A 67 -24.38 5.78 -2.56
C GLU A 67 -23.96 4.35 -2.23
N THR A 68 -24.81 3.37 -2.54
CA THR A 68 -24.49 1.96 -2.31
C THR A 68 -23.33 1.50 -3.19
N GLU A 69 -23.26 1.93 -4.46
CA GLU A 69 -22.11 1.68 -5.34
C GLU A 69 -20.83 2.33 -4.81
N ARG A 70 -20.90 3.58 -4.34
CA ARG A 70 -19.76 4.27 -3.71
C ARG A 70 -19.27 3.52 -2.47
N GLN A 71 -20.20 3.10 -1.61
CA GLN A 71 -19.89 2.32 -0.41
C GLN A 71 -19.29 0.96 -0.75
N GLN A 72 -19.82 0.27 -1.77
CA GLN A 72 -19.26 -1.00 -2.24
C GLN A 72 -17.84 -0.84 -2.76
N ARG A 73 -17.56 0.20 -3.57
CA ARG A 73 -16.21 0.51 -4.05
C ARG A 73 -15.24 0.80 -2.91
N GLN A 74 -15.66 1.62 -1.94
CA GLN A 74 -14.85 1.90 -0.75
C GLN A 74 -14.58 0.63 0.07
N ASN A 75 -15.59 -0.21 0.28
CA ASN A 75 -15.43 -1.47 1.01
C ASN A 75 -14.51 -2.46 0.28
N GLN A 76 -14.61 -2.54 -1.05
CA GLN A 76 -13.71 -3.37 -1.86
C GLN A 76 -12.27 -2.86 -1.80
N GLN A 77 -12.06 -1.55 -1.90
CA GLN A 77 -10.74 -0.93 -1.78
C GLN A 77 -10.14 -1.19 -0.40
N ALA A 78 -10.90 -0.95 0.68
CA ALA A 78 -10.44 -1.19 2.05
C ALA A 78 -10.10 -2.67 2.30
N LYS A 79 -10.90 -3.60 1.76
CA LYS A 79 -10.60 -5.05 1.84
C LYS A 79 -9.32 -5.41 1.07
N ALA A 80 -9.12 -4.85 -0.12
CA ALA A 80 -7.91 -5.08 -0.91
C ALA A 80 -6.67 -4.54 -0.20
N GLU A 81 -6.73 -3.33 0.35
CA GLU A 81 -5.66 -2.72 1.13
C GLU A 81 -5.34 -3.52 2.40
N ALA A 82 -6.36 -3.97 3.14
CA ALA A 82 -6.18 -4.80 4.33
C ALA A 82 -5.51 -6.15 3.98
N ARG A 83 -5.89 -6.76 2.85
CA ARG A 83 -5.27 -8.00 2.38
C ARG A 83 -3.80 -7.78 2.01
N GLN A 84 -3.49 -6.72 1.25
CA GLN A 84 -2.11 -6.39 0.88
C GLN A 84 -1.26 -6.09 2.12
N ALA A 85 -1.80 -5.37 3.11
CA ALA A 85 -1.13 -5.10 4.37
C ALA A 85 -0.82 -6.40 5.14
N ALA A 86 -1.77 -7.33 5.22
CA ALA A 86 -1.58 -8.61 5.88
C ALA A 86 -0.53 -9.48 5.14
N GLU A 87 -0.52 -9.49 3.81
CA GLU A 87 0.48 -10.20 3.00
C GLU A 87 1.88 -9.61 3.22
N ARG A 88 2.01 -8.27 3.24
CA ARG A 88 3.28 -7.58 3.56
C ARG A 88 3.77 -7.94 4.95
N GLN A 89 2.91 -7.92 5.97
CA GLN A 89 3.28 -8.31 7.34
C GLN A 89 3.80 -9.75 7.40
N LYS A 90 3.15 -10.69 6.71
CA LYS A 90 3.62 -12.08 6.62
C LYS A 90 4.98 -12.19 5.93
N ALA A 91 5.21 -11.41 4.87
CA ALA A 91 6.50 -11.38 4.19
C ALA A 91 7.61 -10.86 5.11
N ILE A 92 7.38 -9.76 5.82
CA ILE A 92 8.31 -9.19 6.80
C ILE A 92 8.61 -10.18 7.93
N ALA A 93 7.61 -10.87 8.46
CA ALA A 93 7.82 -11.87 9.51
C ALA A 93 8.73 -13.03 9.05
N ARG A 94 8.56 -13.50 7.81
CA ARG A 94 9.44 -14.53 7.22
C ARG A 94 10.86 -14.02 7.02
N LEU A 95 11.03 -12.77 6.58
CA LEU A 95 12.34 -12.14 6.47
C LEU A 95 13.00 -11.98 7.83
N ARG A 96 12.24 -11.63 8.86
CA ARG A 96 12.77 -11.52 10.23
C ARG A 96 13.30 -12.86 10.73
N GLN A 97 12.57 -13.95 10.53
CA GLN A 97 13.04 -15.30 10.85
C GLN A 97 14.32 -15.70 10.11
N GLN A 98 14.54 -15.20 8.88
CA GLN A 98 15.81 -15.40 8.18
C GLN A 98 16.92 -14.54 8.78
N TRP A 99 16.62 -13.27 9.06
CA TRP A 99 17.56 -12.32 9.66
C TRP A 99 18.13 -12.82 10.99
N ASP A 100 17.26 -13.39 11.83
CA ASP A 100 17.61 -13.91 13.15
C ASP A 100 18.54 -15.14 13.08
N LYS A 101 18.67 -15.79 11.92
CA LYS A 101 19.59 -16.93 11.70
C LYS A 101 20.96 -16.51 11.19
N PHE A 102 21.12 -15.27 10.71
CA PHE A 102 22.41 -14.80 10.24
C PHE A 102 23.36 -14.55 11.42
N SER A 103 24.63 -14.89 11.23
CA SER A 103 25.67 -14.73 12.25
C SER A 103 26.06 -13.27 12.38
N GLU A 104 26.30 -12.79 13.60
CA GLU A 104 26.81 -11.44 13.85
C GLU A 104 28.31 -11.32 13.52
N THR A 105 29.00 -12.46 13.46
CA THR A 105 30.42 -12.54 13.11
C THR A 105 30.62 -13.31 11.81
N GLY A 106 31.58 -12.88 11.00
CA GLY A 106 31.95 -13.57 9.76
C GLY A 106 32.91 -12.75 8.92
N SER A 107 33.28 -13.31 7.78
CA SER A 107 34.10 -12.66 6.76
C SER A 107 33.33 -12.55 5.45
N SER A 108 33.74 -11.62 4.59
CA SER A 108 33.20 -11.50 3.23
C SER A 108 34.28 -11.00 2.29
N ASP A 109 34.57 -11.77 1.25
CA ASP A 109 35.50 -11.38 0.20
C ASP A 109 35.00 -10.15 -0.57
N TYR A 110 33.67 -9.97 -0.66
CA TYR A 110 33.08 -8.75 -1.17
C TYR A 110 33.55 -7.52 -0.38
N LEU A 111 33.46 -7.55 0.95
CA LEU A 111 33.88 -6.44 1.80
C LEU A 111 35.39 -6.23 1.70
N THR A 112 36.18 -7.30 1.75
CA THR A 112 37.63 -7.25 1.61
C THR A 112 38.06 -6.58 0.30
N ARG A 113 37.48 -6.98 -0.84
CA ARG A 113 37.75 -6.36 -2.15
C ARG A 113 37.31 -4.89 -2.21
N LYS A 114 36.32 -4.50 -1.41
CA LYS A 114 35.87 -3.11 -1.28
C LYS A 114 36.67 -2.31 -0.26
N GLY A 115 37.70 -2.90 0.35
CA GLY A 115 38.59 -2.24 1.30
C GLY A 115 38.09 -2.23 2.74
N PHE A 116 37.08 -3.04 3.07
CA PHE A 116 36.50 -3.11 4.42
C PHE A 116 36.82 -4.46 5.07
N GLY A 117 37.42 -4.42 6.26
CA GLY A 117 37.54 -5.60 7.12
C GLY A 117 36.24 -5.90 7.88
N HIS A 118 35.55 -4.84 8.34
CA HIS A 118 34.31 -4.94 9.11
C HIS A 118 33.46 -3.68 8.92
N ILE A 119 32.14 -3.84 9.02
CA ILE A 119 31.17 -2.74 9.12
C ILE A 119 30.17 -3.14 10.20
N ASP A 120 30.06 -2.31 11.25
CA ASP A 120 29.18 -2.56 12.38
C ASP A 120 27.72 -2.73 11.93
N GLY A 121 27.01 -3.68 12.55
CA GLY A 121 25.59 -3.95 12.28
C GLY A 121 25.31 -4.83 11.07
N LEU A 122 26.33 -5.23 10.31
CA LEU A 122 26.19 -6.30 9.32
C LEU A 122 26.11 -7.66 10.01
N ARG A 123 25.43 -8.59 9.32
CA ARG A 123 25.46 -10.02 9.64
C ARG A 123 26.01 -10.81 8.47
N TYR A 124 26.22 -12.11 8.66
CA TYR A 124 26.88 -12.99 7.71
C TYR A 124 26.12 -14.31 7.56
N GLY A 125 26.19 -14.92 6.38
CA GLY A 125 25.55 -16.18 6.13
C GLY A 125 25.99 -16.85 4.83
N ARG A 126 25.36 -17.99 4.56
CA ARG A 126 25.50 -18.76 3.32
C ARG A 126 24.13 -19.17 2.81
N ASP A 127 23.94 -19.12 1.50
CA ASP A 127 22.85 -19.82 0.82
C ASP A 127 23.35 -20.49 -0.47
N MET A 128 22.44 -20.93 -1.33
CA MET A 128 22.78 -21.57 -2.60
C MET A 128 23.59 -20.71 -3.57
N TYR A 129 23.59 -19.37 -3.39
CA TYR A 129 24.39 -18.44 -4.19
C TYR A 129 25.77 -18.15 -3.57
N GLY A 130 26.08 -18.75 -2.42
CA GLY A 130 27.37 -18.64 -1.77
C GLY A 130 27.35 -17.88 -0.44
N GLN A 131 28.53 -17.48 0.00
CA GLN A 131 28.74 -16.65 1.19
C GLN A 131 28.31 -15.22 0.93
N PHE A 132 27.79 -14.56 1.97
CA PHE A 132 27.42 -13.16 1.90
C PHE A 132 27.58 -12.42 3.23
N ALA A 133 27.86 -11.12 3.13
CA ALA A 133 27.49 -10.16 4.16
C ALA A 133 26.06 -9.66 3.91
N VAL A 134 25.35 -9.24 4.96
CA VAL A 134 23.96 -8.82 4.85
C VAL A 134 23.69 -7.59 5.71
N MET A 135 23.06 -6.58 5.12
CA MET A 135 22.61 -5.36 5.82
C MET A 135 21.10 -5.43 6.06
N SER A 136 20.67 -5.10 7.27
CA SER A 136 19.25 -4.95 7.59
C SER A 136 18.71 -3.62 7.08
N LEU A 137 17.40 -3.57 6.85
CA LEU A 137 16.70 -2.36 6.45
C LEU A 137 15.62 -2.08 7.48
N TYR A 138 15.56 -0.84 7.95
CA TYR A 138 14.58 -0.38 8.91
C TYR A 138 13.81 0.82 8.37
N GLY A 139 12.55 0.92 8.78
CA GLY A 139 11.74 2.09 8.59
C GLY A 139 12.06 3.19 9.61
N PRO A 140 11.48 4.39 9.43
CA PRO A 140 11.67 5.52 10.33
C PRO A 140 11.23 5.25 11.78
N ALA A 141 10.29 4.33 11.99
CA ALA A 141 9.83 3.95 13.32
C ALA A 141 10.72 2.88 14.00
N GLY A 142 11.86 2.52 13.40
CA GLY A 142 12.73 1.45 13.88
C GLY A 142 12.20 0.05 13.58
N ASP A 143 11.19 -0.07 12.72
CA ASP A 143 10.58 -1.34 12.36
C ASP A 143 11.33 -2.02 11.23
N PHE A 144 11.57 -3.33 11.35
CA PHE A 144 12.34 -4.11 10.38
C PHE A 144 11.56 -4.26 9.07
N ARG A 145 12.23 -3.92 7.95
CA ARG A 145 11.64 -3.87 6.60
C ARG A 145 12.22 -4.93 5.65
N GLY A 146 13.31 -5.58 6.03
CA GLY A 146 13.96 -6.61 5.22
C GLY A 146 15.48 -6.48 5.29
N PHE A 147 16.17 -7.00 4.28
CA PHE A 147 17.64 -6.92 4.20
C PHE A 147 18.14 -7.04 2.76
N GLN A 148 19.38 -6.62 2.53
CA GLN A 148 20.10 -6.80 1.27
C GLN A 148 21.37 -7.61 1.52
N ARG A 149 21.61 -8.63 0.69
CA ARG A 149 22.80 -9.48 0.71
C ARG A 149 23.83 -8.97 -0.29
N PHE A 150 25.09 -9.12 0.08
CA PHE A 150 26.28 -8.80 -0.70
C PHE A 150 27.12 -10.05 -0.78
N TYR A 151 27.07 -10.73 -1.93
CA TYR A 151 27.76 -11.99 -2.15
C TYR A 151 29.20 -11.76 -2.57
N ASP A 152 30.06 -12.74 -2.29
CA ASP A 152 31.49 -12.68 -2.59
C ASP A 152 31.79 -12.58 -4.10
N ASP A 153 30.87 -13.04 -4.95
CA ASP A 153 30.94 -12.84 -6.41
C ASP A 153 30.72 -11.38 -6.85
N GLY A 154 30.30 -10.50 -5.94
CA GLY A 154 29.99 -9.09 -6.22
C GLY A 154 28.51 -8.79 -6.39
N SER A 155 27.66 -9.82 -6.51
CA SER A 155 26.23 -9.64 -6.69
C SER A 155 25.57 -9.12 -5.42
N LYS A 156 24.62 -8.20 -5.60
CA LYS A 156 23.84 -7.58 -4.53
C LYS A 156 22.38 -7.98 -4.71
N ARG A 157 21.77 -8.58 -3.68
CA ARG A 157 20.38 -9.07 -3.79
C ARG A 157 19.53 -8.57 -2.65
N LEU A 158 18.48 -7.82 -2.99
CA LEU A 158 17.43 -7.44 -2.05
C LEU A 158 16.53 -8.64 -1.79
N ALA A 159 16.23 -8.93 -0.53
CA ALA A 159 15.37 -10.06 -0.20
C ALA A 159 13.95 -9.86 -0.73
N ALA A 160 13.37 -10.87 -1.39
CA ALA A 160 12.00 -10.80 -1.88
C ALA A 160 11.02 -10.60 -0.72
N GLY A 161 10.07 -9.66 -0.88
CA GLY A 161 9.18 -9.24 0.19
C GLY A 161 9.73 -8.12 1.09
N THR A 162 10.95 -7.63 0.81
CA THR A 162 11.48 -6.44 1.48
C THR A 162 10.62 -5.24 1.14
N ASP A 163 10.26 -4.51 2.18
CA ASP A 163 9.58 -3.25 2.05
C ASP A 163 10.57 -2.10 1.86
N LYS A 164 11.03 -1.95 0.61
CA LYS A 164 12.16 -1.08 0.26
C LYS A 164 11.89 0.41 0.52
N LYS A 165 10.68 0.89 0.22
CA LYS A 165 10.40 2.33 0.06
C LYS A 165 10.66 3.08 1.37
N GLY A 166 11.72 3.89 1.38
CA GLY A 166 12.11 4.69 2.53
C GLY A 166 12.79 3.91 3.66
N ALA A 167 13.05 2.62 3.45
CA ALA A 167 13.84 1.83 4.36
C ALA A 167 15.33 2.04 4.11
N TYR A 168 16.12 2.04 5.17
CA TYR A 168 17.56 2.30 5.11
C TYR A 168 18.31 1.44 6.12
N PHE A 169 19.61 1.28 5.89
CA PHE A 169 20.54 0.81 6.91
C PHE A 169 21.19 2.02 7.58
N LEU A 170 21.37 2.00 8.89
CA LEU A 170 21.89 3.16 9.65
C LEU A 170 23.24 2.82 10.26
N ILE A 171 24.27 3.60 9.92
CA ILE A 171 25.55 3.59 10.63
C ILE A 171 25.55 4.80 11.56
N PRO A 172 25.52 4.59 12.90
CA PRO A 172 25.51 5.69 13.85
C PRO A 172 26.84 6.45 13.83
N GLY A 173 26.75 7.77 14.01
CA GLY A 173 27.91 8.65 14.16
C GLY A 173 27.62 9.76 15.18
N SER A 174 28.61 10.61 15.44
CA SER A 174 28.54 11.63 16.50
C SER A 174 28.09 13.02 16.05
N LYS A 175 28.08 13.28 14.74
CA LYS A 175 27.74 14.61 14.19
C LYS A 175 26.21 14.88 14.23
N PRO A 176 25.79 16.16 14.29
CA PRO A 176 24.38 16.53 14.40
C PRO A 176 23.57 16.29 13.12
N ASP A 177 24.21 16.35 11.95
CA ASP A 177 23.55 16.15 10.66
C ASP A 177 23.59 14.68 10.25
N ILE A 178 22.74 14.32 9.27
CA ILE A 178 22.68 12.97 8.71
C ILE A 178 23.11 13.03 7.25
N VAL A 179 23.97 12.10 6.84
CA VAL A 179 24.29 11.89 5.43
C VAL A 179 23.43 10.75 4.89
N VAL A 180 22.83 10.94 3.73
CA VAL A 180 22.15 9.88 2.97
C VAL A 180 23.05 9.49 1.80
N CYS A 181 23.43 8.22 1.76
CA CYS A 181 24.25 7.66 0.69
C CYS A 181 23.52 6.55 -0.05
N GLU A 182 23.83 6.39 -1.34
CA GLU A 182 23.45 5.18 -2.07
C GLU A 182 24.46 4.06 -1.81
N GLY A 183 23.98 2.90 -1.38
CA GLY A 183 24.77 1.67 -1.35
C GLY A 183 25.70 1.54 -0.14
N LEU A 184 25.86 0.30 0.32
CA LEU A 184 26.58 -0.05 1.55
C LEU A 184 27.99 0.52 1.61
N THR A 185 28.81 0.27 0.59
CA THR A 185 30.24 0.60 0.63
C THR A 185 30.47 2.11 0.55
N THR A 186 29.68 2.83 -0.22
CA THR A 186 29.77 4.30 -0.31
C THR A 186 29.40 4.92 1.02
N GLY A 187 28.27 4.51 1.62
CA GLY A 187 27.86 5.00 2.93
C GLY A 187 28.83 4.66 4.04
N ALA A 188 29.40 3.44 4.03
CA ALA A 188 30.41 3.03 4.99
C ALA A 188 31.71 3.87 4.86
N SER A 189 32.18 4.14 3.63
CA SER A 189 33.33 5.03 3.42
C SER A 189 33.08 6.43 3.99
N VAL A 190 31.88 6.98 3.77
CA VAL A 190 31.51 8.30 4.30
C VAL A 190 31.47 8.28 5.83
N ALA A 191 30.86 7.25 6.43
CA ALA A 191 30.81 7.10 7.88
C ALA A 191 32.22 7.07 8.49
N LEU A 192 33.13 6.26 7.94
CA LEU A 192 34.52 6.16 8.38
C LEU A 192 35.28 7.47 8.23
N ALA A 193 35.10 8.18 7.12
CA ALA A 193 35.85 9.40 6.83
C ALA A 193 35.39 10.62 7.66
N THR A 194 34.13 10.63 8.12
CA THR A 194 33.50 11.86 8.62
C THR A 194 32.89 11.76 10.01
N ASN A 195 32.62 10.54 10.48
CA ASN A 195 31.88 10.27 11.72
C ASN A 195 30.46 10.88 11.75
N TYR A 196 29.86 11.18 10.59
CA TYR A 196 28.43 11.48 10.50
C TYR A 196 27.60 10.23 10.75
N THR A 197 26.37 10.42 11.24
CA THR A 197 25.36 9.37 11.11
C THR A 197 25.02 9.22 9.64
N VAL A 198 25.16 8.01 9.08
CA VAL A 198 24.92 7.74 7.66
C VAL A 198 23.73 6.79 7.51
N ALA A 199 22.71 7.25 6.78
CA ALA A 199 21.60 6.43 6.34
C ALA A 199 21.87 5.95 4.90
N ILE A 200 21.98 4.65 4.73
CA ILE A 200 22.29 4.00 3.47
C ILE A 200 20.98 3.59 2.79
N ALA A 201 20.68 4.22 1.67
CA ALA A 201 19.61 3.81 0.78
C ALA A 201 20.04 2.58 -0.05
N VAL A 202 19.08 1.71 -0.35
CA VAL A 202 19.29 0.47 -1.11
C VAL A 202 19.83 0.73 -2.52
N ASP A 203 19.29 1.75 -3.19
CA ASP A 203 19.58 2.15 -4.56
C ASP A 203 19.22 3.64 -4.75
N CYS A 204 19.61 4.21 -5.90
CA CYS A 204 19.33 5.61 -6.25
C CYS A 204 17.83 5.97 -6.16
N GLY A 205 16.94 5.06 -6.59
CA GLY A 205 15.50 5.23 -6.53
C GLY A 205 14.93 5.27 -5.10
N ASN A 206 15.69 4.79 -4.12
CA ASN A 206 15.31 4.79 -2.71
C ASN A 206 15.88 5.97 -1.91
N VAL A 207 16.77 6.80 -2.48
CA VAL A 207 17.35 7.97 -1.80
C VAL A 207 16.27 8.98 -1.41
N GLY A 208 15.42 9.42 -2.35
CA GLY A 208 14.33 10.35 -2.07
C GLY A 208 13.35 9.85 -0.99
N PRO A 209 12.82 8.61 -1.10
CA PRO A 209 12.01 7.99 -0.06
C PRO A 209 12.71 7.89 1.31
N THR A 210 14.01 7.64 1.33
CA THR A 210 14.81 7.57 2.57
C THR A 210 14.88 8.94 3.24
N ILE A 211 15.15 10.00 2.47
CA ILE A 211 15.16 11.38 2.96
C ILE A 211 13.80 11.76 3.54
N ALA A 212 12.70 11.42 2.85
CA ALA A 212 11.35 11.68 3.34
C ALA A 212 11.07 10.97 4.67
N SER A 213 11.51 9.71 4.80
CA SER A 213 11.36 8.93 6.03
C SER A 213 12.15 9.53 7.18
N LEU A 214 13.40 9.94 6.96
CA LEU A 214 14.23 10.59 7.99
C LEU A 214 13.63 11.93 8.45
N LYS A 215 13.11 12.74 7.52
CA LYS A 215 12.46 14.02 7.85
C LYS A 215 11.19 13.84 8.68
N ALA A 216 10.46 12.73 8.49
CA ALA A 216 9.26 12.44 9.28
C ALA A 216 9.57 12.19 10.77
N VAL A 217 10.78 11.67 11.08
CA VAL A 217 11.22 11.41 12.45
C VAL A 217 11.90 12.62 13.07
N ASN A 218 12.75 13.31 12.30
CA ASN A 218 13.52 14.44 12.79
C ASN A 218 13.68 15.53 11.73
N SER A 219 12.68 16.41 11.66
CA SER A 219 12.61 17.49 10.68
C SER A 219 13.68 18.58 10.84
N LYS A 220 14.39 18.62 11.99
CA LYS A 220 15.35 19.69 12.32
C LYS A 220 16.79 19.41 11.89
N ARG A 221 17.16 18.14 11.67
CA ARG A 221 18.52 17.80 11.23
C ARG A 221 18.71 18.14 9.76
N ARG A 222 19.86 18.71 9.40
CA ARG A 222 20.20 18.88 7.98
C ARG A 222 20.51 17.50 7.40
N ILE A 223 20.07 17.29 6.17
CA ILE A 223 20.32 16.07 5.41
C ILE A 223 21.28 16.42 4.28
N ILE A 224 22.44 15.78 4.28
CA ILE A 224 23.47 15.89 3.25
C ILE A 224 23.31 14.66 2.34
N ILE A 225 23.37 14.84 1.02
CA ILE A 225 23.31 13.71 0.09
C ILE A 225 24.73 13.43 -0.39
N GLY A 226 25.21 12.21 -0.14
CA GLY A 226 26.48 11.70 -0.66
C GLY A 226 26.21 10.61 -1.68
N ALA A 227 25.91 11.00 -2.92
CA ALA A 227 25.70 10.08 -4.04
C ALA A 227 26.88 10.16 -5.03
N ASP A 228 27.11 9.05 -5.74
CA ASP A 228 28.03 9.03 -6.88
C ASP A 228 27.41 9.77 -8.08
N ASN A 229 28.24 10.26 -9.00
CA ASN A 229 27.83 11.07 -10.15
C ASN A 229 27.59 10.23 -11.41
#